data_AF-A0A841B589-F1
#
_entry.id   AF-A0A841B589-F1
#
_cell.length_a   1.000
_cell.length_b   1.000
_cell.length_c   1.000
_cell.angle_alpha   90.00
_cell.angle_beta   90.00
_cell.angle_gamma   90.00
#
_symmetry.space_group_name_H-M   'P 1'
#
loop_
_entity.id
_entity.type
_entity.pdbx_description
1 polymer ?
#
loop_
_entity_poly.entity_id
_entity_poly.type
_entity_poly.pdbx_seq_one_letter_code
_entity_poly.pdbx_strand_id
1 'polypeptide(L)'
;MFGDPEGDSVALRGEEEQLGDGTLAARIRNALASYRPLVGVDGVEMRFHNTTLYNSIFRFDDEMIINTHVYGFQGAHAPSLHLRRLSAGDLFETYSESFESVWNLAKPATF
;
A
#
# COMPACT_ATOMS: atom_id res chain seq x y z
N MET A 1 -4.63 -3.45 -1.47
CA MET A 1 -3.92 -3.15 -2.74
C MET A 1 -2.43 -3.34 -2.52
N PHE A 2 -1.69 -3.61 -3.58
CA PHE A 2 -0.23 -3.70 -3.55
C PHE A 2 0.37 -2.77 -4.62
N GLY A 3 1.60 -2.32 -4.41
CA GLY A 3 2.37 -1.74 -5.50
C GLY A 3 2.54 -2.78 -6.61
N ASP A 4 2.43 -2.37 -7.86
CA ASP A 4 2.63 -3.24 -9.01
C ASP A 4 4.10 -3.74 -9.03
N PRO A 5 4.38 -5.05 -8.90
CA PRO A 5 5.75 -5.56 -8.90
C PRO A 5 6.55 -5.20 -10.16
N GLU A 6 5.86 -4.92 -11.26
CA GLU A 6 6.46 -4.52 -12.54
C GLU A 6 6.38 -3.01 -12.79
N GLY A 7 5.94 -2.23 -11.79
CA GLY A 7 5.73 -0.80 -11.90
C GLY A 7 6.95 0.04 -11.55
N ASP A 8 7.18 1.12 -12.32
CA ASP A 8 8.26 2.08 -12.09
C ASP A 8 8.27 2.68 -10.67
N SER A 9 7.11 2.85 -10.05
CA SER A 9 7.02 3.36 -8.67
C SER A 9 7.62 2.40 -7.63
N VAL A 10 7.52 1.09 -7.87
CA VAL A 10 8.14 0.06 -7.02
C VAL A 10 9.65 0.01 -7.27
N ALA A 11 10.08 0.12 -8.54
CA ALA A 11 11.50 0.20 -8.87
C ALA A 11 12.17 1.41 -8.19
N LEU A 12 11.59 2.60 -8.36
CA LEU A 12 12.07 3.84 -7.74
C LEU A 12 12.16 3.72 -6.22
N ARG A 13 11.10 3.23 -5.56
CA ARG A 13 11.13 3.05 -4.10
C ARG A 13 12.21 2.05 -3.65
N GLY A 14 12.45 1.00 -4.44
CA GLY A 14 13.52 0.04 -4.17
C GLY A 14 14.91 0.69 -4.19
N GLU A 15 15.14 1.62 -5.12
CA GLU A 15 16.37 2.42 -5.19
C GLU A 15 16.48 3.38 -3.99
N GLU A 16 15.41 4.11 -3.66
CA GLU A 16 15.37 5.04 -2.53
C GLU A 16 15.61 4.35 -1.18
N GLU A 17 15.10 3.13 -1.01
CA GLU A 17 15.32 2.29 0.19
C GLU A 17 16.64 1.49 0.15
N GLN A 18 17.45 1.64 -0.90
CA GLN A 18 18.74 0.94 -1.09
C GLN A 18 18.63 -0.59 -0.97
N LEU A 19 17.54 -1.17 -1.47
CA LEU A 19 17.23 -2.59 -1.34
C LEU A 19 17.95 -3.51 -2.33
N GLY A 20 18.67 -2.93 -3.30
CA GLY A 20 19.18 -3.64 -4.47
C GLY A 20 18.07 -3.91 -5.50
N ASP A 21 18.49 -4.06 -6.75
CA ASP A 21 17.58 -4.19 -7.90
C ASP A 21 16.61 -5.38 -7.75
N GLY A 22 15.34 -5.15 -8.09
CA GLY A 22 14.26 -6.14 -8.01
C GLY A 22 13.86 -6.61 -6.61
N THR A 23 14.55 -6.21 -5.54
CA THR A 23 14.29 -6.72 -4.18
C THR A 23 12.90 -6.35 -3.69
N LEU A 24 12.44 -5.12 -3.91
CA LEU A 24 11.11 -4.69 -3.46
C LEU A 24 10.00 -5.44 -4.21
N ALA A 25 10.13 -5.60 -5.53
CA ALA A 25 9.22 -6.40 -6.34
C ALA A 25 9.16 -7.86 -5.86
N ALA A 26 10.30 -8.46 -5.53
CA ALA A 26 10.37 -9.81 -4.96
C ALA A 26 9.65 -9.91 -3.61
N ARG A 27 9.79 -8.90 -2.72
CA ARG A 27 9.07 -8.84 -1.44
C ARG A 27 7.56 -8.76 -1.64
N ILE A 28 7.09 -7.96 -2.61
CA ILE A 28 5.66 -7.87 -2.95
C ILE A 28 5.15 -9.23 -3.43
N ARG A 29 5.84 -9.89 -4.36
CA ARG A 29 5.49 -11.24 -4.84
C ARG A 29 5.43 -12.26 -3.70
N ASN A 30 6.40 -12.21 -2.78
CA ASN A 30 6.40 -13.08 -1.60
C ASN A 30 5.20 -12.83 -0.67
N ALA A 31 4.84 -11.56 -0.43
CA ALA A 31 3.66 -11.21 0.35
C ALA A 31 2.39 -11.75 -0.34
N LEU A 32 2.23 -11.51 -1.64
CA LEU A 32 1.10 -11.99 -2.44
C LEU A 32 0.92 -13.51 -2.41
N ALA A 33 2.01 -14.28 -2.32
CA ALA A 33 1.94 -15.73 -2.18
C ALA A 33 1.12 -16.15 -0.93
N SER A 34 1.18 -15.38 0.15
CA SER A 34 0.40 -15.62 1.38
C SER A 34 -1.09 -15.31 1.19
N TYR A 35 -1.43 -14.43 0.25
CA TYR A 35 -2.81 -14.03 -0.04
C TYR A 35 -3.47 -14.86 -1.16
N ARG A 36 -2.72 -15.70 -1.87
CA ARG A 36 -3.26 -16.60 -2.93
C ARG A 36 -4.51 -17.37 -2.52
N PRO A 37 -4.65 -17.91 -1.29
CA PRO A 37 -5.87 -18.61 -0.89
C PRO A 37 -7.14 -17.75 -0.85
N LEU A 38 -7.00 -16.41 -0.84
CA LEU A 38 -8.12 -15.49 -0.82
C LEU A 38 -8.63 -15.11 -2.22
N VAL A 39 -7.98 -15.60 -3.29
CA VAL A 39 -8.42 -15.34 -4.66
C VAL A 39 -9.80 -15.97 -4.88
N GLY A 40 -10.77 -15.16 -5.29
CA GLY A 40 -12.15 -15.60 -5.54
C GLY A 40 -13.02 -15.76 -4.29
N VAL A 41 -12.50 -15.41 -3.11
CA VAL A 41 -13.33 -15.32 -1.89
C VAL A 41 -14.24 -14.10 -1.99
N ASP A 42 -15.54 -14.29 -1.74
CA ASP A 42 -16.53 -13.22 -1.80
C ASP A 42 -16.19 -12.09 -0.81
N GLY A 43 -16.32 -10.85 -1.27
CA GLY A 43 -15.92 -9.65 -0.51
C GLY A 43 -14.42 -9.37 -0.43
N VAL A 44 -13.55 -10.18 -1.07
CA VAL A 44 -12.10 -9.92 -1.14
C VAL A 44 -11.69 -9.49 -2.54
N GLU A 45 -11.16 -8.28 -2.64
CA GLU A 45 -10.61 -7.73 -3.87
C GLU A 45 -9.11 -7.43 -3.73
N MET A 46 -8.33 -7.84 -4.72
CA MET A 46 -6.89 -7.57 -4.78
C MET A 46 -6.56 -6.81 -6.07
N ARG A 47 -5.84 -5.70 -5.93
CA ARG A 47 -5.50 -4.77 -7.02
C ARG A 47 -4.05 -4.29 -6.91
N PHE A 48 -3.46 -4.00 -8.07
CA PHE A 48 -2.15 -3.39 -8.23
C PHE A 48 -2.25 -1.93 -8.66
N HIS A 49 -1.39 -1.07 -8.11
CA HIS A 49 -1.28 0.33 -8.51
C HIS A 49 0.18 0.70 -8.77
N ASN A 50 0.40 1.67 -9.67
CA ASN A 50 1.73 2.21 -9.99
C ASN A 50 1.84 3.71 -9.65
N THR A 51 1.07 4.17 -8.66
CA THR A 51 1.17 5.54 -8.14
C THR A 51 2.38 5.68 -7.21
N THR A 52 2.81 6.91 -6.94
CA THR A 52 3.84 7.17 -5.93
C THR A 52 3.46 6.55 -4.58
N LEU A 53 4.40 5.82 -3.98
CA LEU A 53 4.19 5.00 -2.80
C LEU A 53 4.37 5.81 -1.50
N TYR A 54 3.51 6.82 -1.28
CA TYR A 54 3.61 7.74 -0.14
C TYR A 54 3.44 7.08 1.23
N ASN A 55 2.56 6.07 1.32
CA ASN A 55 2.21 5.41 2.56
C ASN A 55 1.58 4.04 2.28
N SER A 56 1.45 3.23 3.34
CA SER A 56 0.53 2.11 3.39
C SER A 56 -0.61 2.44 4.34
N ILE A 57 -1.85 2.24 3.90
CA ILE A 57 -3.06 2.52 4.67
C ILE A 57 -3.78 1.19 4.93
N PHE A 58 -4.05 0.92 6.20
CA PHE A 58 -4.89 -0.17 6.65
C PHE A 58 -6.10 0.45 7.35
N ARG A 59 -7.28 0.31 6.76
CA ARG A 59 -8.52 0.88 7.29
C ARG A 59 -9.41 -0.22 7.87
N PHE A 60 -9.97 0.06 9.04
CA PHE A 60 -10.95 -0.77 9.72
C PHE A 60 -12.07 0.15 10.21
N ASP A 61 -13.21 0.16 9.52
CA ASP A 61 -14.35 1.04 9.82
C ASP A 61 -13.93 2.53 9.95
N ASP A 62 -13.93 3.03 11.18
CA ASP A 62 -13.59 4.40 11.58
C ASP A 62 -12.16 4.51 12.17
N GLU A 63 -11.32 3.52 11.95
CA GLU A 63 -9.90 3.50 12.33
C GLU A 63 -8.98 3.26 11.14
N MET A 64 -7.79 3.87 11.17
CA MET A 64 -6.73 3.65 10.19
C MET A 64 -5.37 3.50 10.86
N ILE A 65 -4.55 2.59 10.33
CA ILE A 65 -3.11 2.57 10.55
C ILE A 65 -2.44 3.07 9.28
N ILE A 66 -1.61 4.11 9.41
CA ILE A 66 -0.90 4.74 8.30
C ILE A 66 0.58 4.57 8.54
N ASN A 67 1.23 3.77 7.70
CA ASN A 67 2.69 3.68 7.67
C ASN A 67 3.21 4.61 6.58
N THR A 68 3.76 5.75 6.97
CA THR A 68 4.26 6.77 6.03
C THR A 68 5.61 6.36 5.50
N HIS A 69 5.84 6.49 4.19
CA HIS A 69 7.17 6.28 3.63
C HIS A 69 8.12 7.37 4.11
N VAL A 70 9.25 6.97 4.68
CA VAL A 70 10.33 7.87 5.11
C VAL A 70 11.51 7.60 4.20
N TYR A 71 11.91 8.62 3.42
CA TYR A 71 12.98 8.50 2.44
C TYR A 71 14.26 7.90 3.05
N GLY A 72 14.81 6.85 2.42
CA GLY A 72 16.00 6.15 2.89
C GLY A 72 15.76 5.12 4.00
N PHE A 73 14.53 4.98 4.51
CA PHE A 73 14.17 3.98 5.52
C PHE A 73 13.29 2.89 4.92
N GLN A 74 13.64 1.64 5.20
CA GLN A 74 12.78 0.50 4.86
C GLN A 74 11.42 0.63 5.55
N GLY A 75 10.33 0.25 4.87
CA GLY A 75 8.98 0.37 5.41
C GLY A 75 8.79 -0.26 6.81
N ALA A 76 9.48 -1.36 7.12
CA ALA A 76 9.44 -2.01 8.43
C ALA A 76 10.02 -1.15 9.59
N HIS A 77 10.80 -0.12 9.26
CA HIS A 77 11.39 0.82 10.22
C HIS A 77 10.71 2.18 10.23
N ALA A 78 9.80 2.44 9.29
CA ALA A 78 9.06 3.68 9.24
C ALA A 78 7.97 3.72 10.33
N PRO A 79 7.69 4.89 10.93
CA PRO A 79 6.67 5.00 11.96
C PRO A 79 5.27 4.74 11.39
N SER A 80 4.41 4.20 12.24
CA SER A 80 2.99 4.06 11.95
C SER A 80 2.17 4.99 12.83
N LEU A 81 1.21 5.67 12.22
CA LEU A 81 0.23 6.53 12.88
C LEU A 81 -1.08 5.75 13.00
N HIS A 82 -1.68 5.77 14.20
CA HIS A 82 -3.06 5.31 14.38
C HIS A 82 -3.98 6.52 14.36
N LEU A 83 -4.93 6.53 13.43
CA LEU A 83 -5.95 7.54 13.30
C LEU A 83 -7.31 6.95 13.65
N ARG A 84 -8.10 7.74 14.37
CA ARG A 84 -9.52 7.50 14.57
C ARG A 84 -10.30 8.61 13.88
N ARG A 85 -11.41 8.24 13.25
CA ARG A 85 -12.34 9.21 12.68
C ARG A 85 -12.97 10.04 13.81
N LEU A 86 -12.87 11.35 13.67
CA LEU A 86 -13.43 12.30 14.64
C LEU A 86 -14.65 12.99 14.01
N SER A 87 -15.54 13.51 14.86
CA SER A 87 -16.70 14.30 14.39
C SER A 87 -16.31 15.64 13.78
N ALA A 88 -15.07 16.08 13.97
CA ALA A 88 -14.52 17.31 13.40
C ALA A 88 -13.06 17.08 13.00
N GLY A 89 -12.65 17.68 11.88
CA GLY A 89 -11.32 17.56 11.31
C GLY A 89 -11.27 16.57 10.14
N ASP A 90 -10.35 16.82 9.21
CA ASP A 90 -10.41 16.19 7.88
C ASP A 90 -9.29 15.17 7.64
N LEU A 91 -8.45 14.87 8.65
CA LEU A 91 -7.27 14.03 8.44
C LEU A 91 -7.66 12.60 8.01
N PHE A 92 -8.66 12.01 8.66
CA PHE A 92 -9.17 10.69 8.30
C PHE A 92 -9.77 10.69 6.88
N GLU A 93 -10.59 11.69 6.56
CA GLU A 93 -11.21 11.82 5.23
C GLU A 93 -10.17 12.05 4.15
N THR A 94 -9.15 12.86 4.41
CA THR A 94 -8.03 13.12 3.48
C THR A 94 -7.33 11.81 3.08
N TYR A 95 -7.03 10.95 4.05
CA TYR A 95 -6.43 9.64 3.76
C TYR A 95 -7.42 8.66 3.12
N SER A 96 -8.71 8.73 3.48
CA SER A 96 -9.76 7.95 2.83
C SER A 96 -9.88 8.31 1.34
N GLU A 97 -9.98 9.60 1.02
CA GLU A 97 -10.08 10.10 -0.37
C GLU A 97 -8.82 9.78 -1.17
N SER A 98 -7.65 9.85 -0.54
CA SER A 98 -6.39 9.43 -1.15
C SER A 98 -6.40 7.93 -1.49
N PHE A 99 -6.85 7.08 -0.55
CA PHE A 99 -6.98 5.65 -0.79
C PHE A 99 -7.96 5.34 -1.93
N GLU A 100 -9.15 5.93 -1.91
CA GLU A 100 -10.18 5.75 -2.95
C GLU A 100 -9.67 6.20 -4.33
N SER A 101 -8.92 7.30 -4.37
CA SER A 101 -8.31 7.79 -5.62
C SER A 101 -7.33 6.76 -6.20
N VAL A 102 -6.48 6.16 -5.35
CA VAL A 102 -5.57 5.09 -5.78
C VAL A 102 -6.35 3.82 -6.16
N TRP A 103 -7.38 3.47 -5.40
CA TRP A 103 -8.25 2.31 -5.66
C TRP A 103 -8.88 2.36 -7.05
N ASN A 104 -9.43 3.52 -7.42
CA ASN A 104 -10.06 3.72 -8.72
C ASN A 104 -9.09 3.62 -9.90
N LEU A 105 -7.81 3.96 -9.69
CA LEU A 105 -6.75 3.83 -10.70
C LEU A 105 -6.12 2.43 -10.73
N ALA A 106 -6.25 1.65 -9.65
CA ALA A 106 -5.64 0.34 -9.51
C ALA A 106 -6.28 -0.69 -10.47
N LYS A 107 -5.49 -1.64 -10.95
CA LYS A 107 -5.95 -2.73 -11.82
C LYS A 107 -6.13 -4.03 -11.01
N PRO A 108 -7.05 -4.93 -11.38
CA PRO A 108 -7.14 -6.25 -10.76
C PRO A 108 -5.76 -6.94 -10.71
N ALA A 109 -5.42 -7.53 -9.56
CA ALA A 109 -4.16 -8.22 -9.39
C ALA A 109 -4.13 -9.51 -10.22
N THR A 110 -3.03 -9.74 -10.92
CA THR A 110 -2.76 -10.99 -11.66
C THR A 110 -1.74 -11.83 -10.87
N PHE A 111 -2.12 -13.06 -10.49
CA PHE A 111 -1.36 -13.94 -9.58
C PHE A 111 -0.52 -15.00 -10.28
#